data_AF-A0A8F3BCW0-F1
#
_entry.id   AF-A0A8F3BCW0-F1
#
_cell.length_a   1.000
_cell.length_b   1.000
_cell.length_c   1.000
_cell.angle_alpha   90.00
_cell.angle_beta   90.00
_cell.angle_gamma   90.00
#
_symmetry.space_group_name_H-M   'P 1'
#
loop_
_entity.id
_entity.type
_entity.pdbx_description
1 polymer ?
#
loop_
_entity_poly.entity_id
_entity_poly.type
_entity_poly.pdbx_seq_one_letter_code
_entity_poly.pdbx_strand_id
1 'polypeptide(L)'
;MVLNLRNFKNSGNDFNRSSKLNIEFSSIDQTVMDSIILTTFNDFSNWARLSSLWPLLYGTSCCFIEFASLIGSRFDFDRYGLVPRSSPRQADLIVTAGTVTMKMGPSLVRLYEQMPEPKYVIAMGACTITGGMFSTDSYTTVRGVDKLIPVDIYLPGCPPKPEAIIDAITKLRKKIAQEMYRDKKKTKQDKKYFTLNHQFTLLSNSNTKTNRRQLSNQFFQFEETSKFSSEITNESNSRKNRII
;
A
#
# COMPACT_ATOMS: atom_id res chain seq x y z
N MET A 1 9.32 -55.58 4.83
CA MET A 1 7.99 -56.20 4.93
C MET A 1 6.98 -55.15 4.54
N VAL A 2 6.40 -55.30 3.35
CA VAL A 2 5.35 -54.44 2.80
C VAL A 2 4.08 -54.69 3.60
N LEU A 3 3.43 -53.64 4.11
CA LEU A 3 2.00 -53.70 4.40
C LEU A 3 1.32 -52.46 3.82
N ASN A 4 0.42 -52.76 2.91
CA ASN A 4 -0.31 -51.83 2.08
C ASN A 4 -1.80 -52.01 2.38
N LEU A 5 -2.50 -50.87 2.49
CA LEU A 5 -3.89 -50.62 2.10
C LEU A 5 -5.01 -51.51 2.70
N ARG A 6 -5.92 -50.90 3.47
CA ARG A 6 -7.35 -50.71 3.12
C ARG A 6 -8.23 -50.52 4.36
N ASN A 7 -9.30 -49.75 4.15
CA ASN A 7 -10.51 -49.60 4.96
C ASN A 7 -10.47 -48.59 6.10
N PHE A 8 -10.77 -47.33 5.78
CA PHE A 8 -11.78 -46.60 6.54
C PHE A 8 -12.67 -45.82 5.58
N LYS A 9 -13.80 -46.43 5.24
CA LYS A 9 -14.89 -45.82 4.47
C LYS A 9 -15.99 -45.45 5.47
N ASN A 10 -16.40 -44.19 5.39
CA ASN A 10 -17.66 -43.60 5.87
C ASN A 10 -18.02 -43.78 7.35
N SER A 11 -17.76 -42.74 8.14
CA SER A 11 -18.76 -42.22 9.06
C SER A 11 -19.00 -40.76 8.71
N GLY A 12 -20.16 -40.49 8.14
CA GLY A 12 -20.66 -39.14 7.94
C GLY A 12 -21.28 -38.61 9.23
N ASN A 13 -21.41 -37.29 9.25
CA ASN A 13 -22.05 -36.44 10.27
C ASN A 13 -21.18 -36.18 11.50
N ASP A 14 -20.44 -35.07 11.44
CA ASP A 14 -20.66 -33.90 12.30
C ASP A 14 -19.42 -33.01 12.30
N PHE A 15 -19.32 -32.06 11.37
CA PHE A 15 -18.54 -30.83 11.60
C PHE A 15 -19.00 -29.70 10.67
N ASN A 16 -20.19 -29.18 10.97
CA ASN A 16 -20.62 -27.87 10.51
C ASN A 16 -19.77 -26.78 11.18
N ARG A 17 -18.72 -26.31 10.51
CA ARG A 17 -18.26 -24.92 10.62
C ARG A 17 -17.71 -24.48 9.27
N SER A 18 -18.56 -23.81 8.51
CA SER A 18 -18.28 -23.26 7.19
C SER A 18 -16.91 -22.60 7.12
N SER A 19 -16.00 -23.20 6.37
CA SER A 19 -14.76 -22.57 5.91
C SER A 19 -15.15 -21.43 4.95
N LYS A 20 -15.28 -20.20 5.47
CA LYS A 20 -15.66 -19.01 4.68
C LYS A 20 -14.61 -18.57 3.63
N LEU A 21 -13.49 -19.28 3.51
CA LEU A 21 -12.49 -19.09 2.47
C LEU A 21 -12.37 -20.40 1.69
N ASN A 22 -13.06 -20.47 0.55
CA ASN A 22 -12.89 -21.57 -0.38
C ASN A 22 -11.52 -21.40 -1.04
N ILE A 23 -10.54 -22.18 -0.59
CA ILE A 23 -9.26 -22.29 -1.26
C ILE A 23 -9.53 -23.10 -2.54
N GLU A 24 -9.59 -22.39 -3.67
CA GLU A 24 -9.74 -23.01 -4.98
C GLU A 24 -8.46 -23.81 -5.28
N PHE A 25 -8.58 -25.13 -5.28
CA PHE A 25 -7.47 -26.03 -5.60
C PHE A 25 -7.17 -25.90 -7.09
N SER A 26 -6.10 -25.19 -7.44
CA SER A 26 -5.68 -25.05 -8.83
C SER A 26 -5.21 -26.40 -9.36
N SER A 27 -5.99 -27.00 -10.26
CA SER A 27 -5.70 -28.23 -11.00
C SER A 27 -4.63 -28.05 -12.09
N ILE A 28 -3.63 -27.20 -11.83
CA ILE A 28 -2.52 -27.01 -12.75
C ILE A 28 -1.53 -28.14 -12.46
N ASP A 29 -1.54 -29.18 -13.29
CA ASP A 29 -0.46 -30.17 -13.37
C ASP A 29 0.81 -29.45 -13.81
N GLN A 30 1.51 -28.89 -12.83
CA GLN A 30 2.77 -28.20 -13.02
C GLN A 30 3.84 -29.27 -13.23
N THR A 31 3.90 -29.82 -14.45
CA THR A 31 4.96 -30.74 -14.88
C THR A 31 6.27 -29.96 -14.99
N VAL A 32 6.94 -29.80 -13.85
CA VAL A 32 8.25 -29.12 -13.74
C VAL A 32 9.33 -30.06 -14.29
N MET A 33 9.43 -30.12 -15.62
CA MET A 33 10.62 -30.64 -16.29
C MET A 33 11.57 -29.45 -16.51
N ASP A 34 12.34 -29.13 -15.48
CA ASP A 34 13.42 -28.13 -15.57
C ASP A 34 14.74 -28.85 -15.85
N SER A 35 15.43 -28.43 -16.91
CA SER A 35 16.79 -28.89 -17.20
C SER A 35 17.77 -28.29 -16.19
N ILE A 36 18.86 -29.00 -15.89
CA ILE A 36 19.93 -28.55 -14.98
C ILE A 36 20.49 -27.16 -15.40
N ILE A 37 20.49 -26.87 -16.69
CA ILE A 37 20.93 -25.58 -17.25
C ILE A 37 19.94 -24.45 -16.87
N LEU A 38 18.64 -24.73 -16.86
CA LEU A 38 17.63 -23.73 -16.51
C LEU A 38 17.62 -23.43 -15.01
N THR A 39 17.81 -24.45 -14.16
CA THR A 39 17.86 -24.26 -12.71
C THR A 39 19.10 -23.47 -12.29
N THR A 40 20.27 -23.77 -12.85
CA THR A 40 21.50 -23.00 -12.59
C THR A 40 21.38 -21.53 -13.02
N PHE A 41 20.74 -21.26 -14.16
CA PHE A 41 20.44 -19.88 -14.56
C PHE A 41 19.45 -19.18 -13.62
N ASN A 42 18.42 -19.90 -13.15
CA ASN A 42 17.49 -19.39 -12.16
C ASN A 42 18.18 -19.02 -10.85
N ASP A 43 19.07 -19.89 -10.36
CA ASP A 43 19.84 -19.67 -9.13
C ASP A 43 20.74 -18.45 -9.26
N PHE A 44 21.41 -18.27 -10.40
CA PHE A 44 22.20 -17.07 -10.69
C PHE A 44 21.35 -15.80 -10.71
N SER A 45 20.19 -15.82 -11.37
CA SER A 45 19.26 -14.68 -11.40
C SER A 45 18.71 -14.34 -10.01
N ASN A 46 18.41 -15.35 -9.20
CA ASN A 46 17.94 -15.18 -7.83
C ASN A 46 19.05 -14.61 -6.94
N TRP A 47 20.26 -15.14 -7.06
CA TRP A 47 21.44 -14.66 -6.36
C TRP A 47 21.76 -13.20 -6.67
N ALA A 48 21.68 -12.79 -7.94
CA ALA A 48 21.89 -11.40 -8.33
C ALA A 48 20.88 -10.46 -7.64
N ARG A 49 19.60 -10.83 -7.66
CA ARG A 49 18.51 -10.01 -7.06
C ARG A 49 18.60 -9.92 -5.54
N LEU A 50 18.78 -11.05 -4.85
CA LEU A 50 18.83 -11.07 -3.38
C LEU A 50 20.08 -10.38 -2.82
N SER A 51 21.16 -10.34 -3.62
CA SER A 51 22.43 -9.70 -3.26
C SER A 51 22.38 -8.18 -3.39
N SER A 52 21.48 -7.62 -4.21
CA SER A 52 21.43 -6.17 -4.51
C SER A 52 20.00 -5.58 -4.47
N LEU A 53 19.31 -5.71 -3.33
CA LEU A 53 17.97 -5.12 -3.16
C LEU A 53 18.08 -3.63 -2.84
N TRP A 54 17.41 -2.77 -3.60
CA TRP A 54 17.40 -1.33 -3.40
C TRP A 54 16.07 -0.85 -2.80
N PRO A 55 16.03 -0.64 -1.48
CA PRO A 55 14.81 -0.19 -0.82
C PRO A 55 14.50 1.27 -1.13
N LEU A 56 13.21 1.55 -1.33
CA LEU A 56 12.71 2.91 -1.41
C LEU A 56 12.80 3.56 -0.03
N LEU A 57 13.36 4.76 0.01
CA LEU A 57 13.41 5.59 1.21
C LEU A 57 12.00 6.11 1.55
N TYR A 58 11.17 5.22 2.10
CA TYR A 58 9.77 5.46 2.42
C TYR A 58 9.58 5.47 3.93
N GLY A 59 8.95 6.52 4.45
CA GLY A 59 8.65 6.66 5.86
C GLY A 59 7.49 7.61 6.10
N THR A 60 6.56 7.20 6.96
CA THR A 60 5.39 8.02 7.30
C THR A 60 5.27 8.32 8.78
N SER A 61 5.90 7.53 9.65
CA SER A 61 5.73 7.64 11.11
C SER A 61 6.97 7.14 11.87
N CYS A 62 6.82 6.81 13.15
CA CYS A 62 7.92 6.42 14.05
C CYS A 62 8.79 5.25 13.56
N CYS A 63 8.24 4.28 12.82
CA CYS A 63 9.04 3.16 12.29
C CYS A 63 10.12 3.61 11.32
N PHE A 64 9.98 4.78 10.69
CA PHE A 64 11.01 5.31 9.79
C PHE A 64 12.30 5.68 10.53
N ILE A 65 12.26 6.08 11.80
CA ILE A 65 13.48 6.42 12.53
C ILE A 65 14.33 5.18 12.80
N GLU A 66 13.69 4.04 13.07
CA GLU A 66 14.38 2.75 13.21
C GLU A 66 14.87 2.21 11.87
N PHE A 67 14.17 2.53 10.78
CA PHE A 67 14.70 2.25 9.45
C PHE A 67 15.90 3.14 9.12
N ALA A 68 15.86 4.42 9.47
CA ALA A 68 16.96 5.36 9.25
C ALA A 68 18.20 5.02 10.09
N SER A 69 18.02 4.43 11.28
CA SER A 69 19.15 3.97 12.11
C SER A 69 19.95 2.84 11.46
N LEU A 70 19.35 2.07 10.53
CA LEU A 70 20.06 1.09 9.71
C LEU A 70 21.02 1.74 8.71
N ILE A 71 20.66 2.90 8.16
CA ILE A 71 21.49 3.66 7.22
C ILE A 71 22.73 4.24 7.93
N GLY A 72 22.67 4.36 9.25
CA GLY A 72 23.79 4.80 10.08
C GLY A 72 24.91 3.77 10.22
N SER A 73 26.02 4.20 10.82
CA SER A 73 27.24 3.38 10.97
C SER A 73 27.09 2.16 11.89
N ARG A 74 26.11 2.14 12.80
CA ARG A 74 25.99 1.09 13.81
C ARG A 74 25.54 -0.26 13.21
N PHE A 75 24.58 -0.23 12.29
CA PHE A 75 23.96 -1.43 11.75
C PHE A 75 24.30 -1.69 10.28
N ASP A 76 24.79 -0.66 9.57
CA ASP A 76 25.28 -0.69 8.19
C ASP A 76 24.41 -1.52 7.23
N PHE A 77 23.43 -0.83 6.67
CA PHE A 77 22.50 -1.40 5.70
C PHE A 77 23.15 -1.83 4.38
N ASP A 78 24.20 -1.13 3.95
CA ASP A 78 24.88 -1.38 2.68
C ASP A 78 25.70 -2.68 2.70
N ARG A 79 26.09 -3.15 3.90
CA ARG A 79 26.72 -4.47 4.09
C ARG A 79 25.86 -5.62 3.53
N TYR A 80 24.55 -5.46 3.55
CA TYR A 80 23.61 -6.43 2.98
C TYR A 80 23.26 -6.07 1.52
N GLY A 81 24.03 -5.23 0.84
CA GLY A 81 23.75 -4.79 -0.53
C GLY A 81 22.47 -3.96 -0.66
N LEU A 82 22.01 -3.34 0.44
CA LEU A 82 20.84 -2.47 0.44
C LEU A 82 21.23 -1.00 0.33
N VAL A 83 21.05 -0.45 -0.88
CA VAL A 83 21.29 0.96 -1.16
C VAL A 83 19.95 1.69 -1.21
N PRO A 84 19.64 2.58 -0.26
CA PRO A 84 18.37 3.28 -0.24
C PRO A 84 18.27 4.24 -1.44
N ARG A 85 17.14 4.18 -2.16
CA ARG A 85 16.84 5.07 -3.30
C ARG A 85 15.61 5.92 -3.00
N SER A 86 15.68 7.21 -3.36
CA SER A 86 14.56 8.14 -3.22
C SER A 86 13.53 8.03 -4.35
N SER A 87 13.91 7.44 -5.48
CA SER A 87 13.06 7.32 -6.67
C SER A 87 12.44 5.91 -6.77
N PRO A 88 11.11 5.79 -6.93
CA PRO A 88 10.45 4.50 -7.09
C PRO A 88 10.86 3.74 -8.35
N ARG A 89 11.30 4.43 -9.39
CA ARG A 89 11.77 3.77 -10.62
C ARG A 89 13.12 3.09 -10.46
N GLN A 90 13.88 3.45 -9.43
CA GLN A 90 15.19 2.88 -9.12
C GLN A 90 15.11 1.83 -8.02
N ALA A 91 14.06 1.83 -7.20
CA ALA A 91 13.90 0.90 -6.09
C ALA A 91 13.13 -0.36 -6.53
N ASP A 92 13.50 -1.51 -5.97
CA ASP A 92 12.82 -2.80 -6.15
C ASP A 92 12.21 -3.33 -4.84
N LEU A 93 12.57 -2.76 -3.70
CA LEU A 93 12.03 -3.09 -2.39
C LEU A 93 11.30 -1.88 -1.82
N ILE A 94 10.10 -2.07 -1.29
CA ILE A 94 9.41 -1.05 -0.48
C ILE A 94 9.21 -1.56 0.94
N VAL A 95 9.85 -0.87 1.89
CA VAL A 95 9.62 -1.09 3.32
C VAL A 95 8.58 -0.08 3.77
N THR A 96 7.39 -0.55 4.11
CA THR A 96 6.32 0.33 4.58
C THR A 96 6.55 0.68 6.05
N ALA A 97 7.43 1.65 6.28
CA ALA A 97 7.88 2.05 7.61
C ALA A 97 6.97 3.13 8.23
N GLY A 98 5.80 2.72 8.73
CA GLY A 98 4.92 3.58 9.52
C GLY A 98 3.45 3.51 9.14
N THR A 99 2.63 4.29 9.85
CA THR A 99 1.18 4.28 9.69
C THR A 99 0.78 4.87 8.33
N VAL A 100 -0.15 4.20 7.64
CA VAL A 100 -0.72 4.70 6.38
C VAL A 100 -2.10 5.27 6.67
N THR A 101 -2.30 6.54 6.37
CA THR A 101 -3.61 7.21 6.48
C THR A 101 -4.39 7.12 5.16
N MET A 102 -5.70 7.35 5.20
CA MET A 102 -6.57 7.39 4.00
C MET A 102 -6.03 8.33 2.93
N LYS A 103 -5.46 9.48 3.34
CA LYS A 103 -4.83 10.43 2.41
C LYS A 103 -3.57 9.87 1.75
N MET A 104 -2.78 9.09 2.50
CA MET A 104 -1.54 8.51 2.00
C MET A 104 -1.76 7.23 1.20
N GLY A 105 -2.86 6.51 1.44
CA GLY A 105 -3.22 5.27 0.75
C GLY A 105 -3.05 5.31 -0.78
N PRO A 106 -3.71 6.23 -1.52
CA PRO A 106 -3.55 6.30 -2.97
C PRO A 106 -2.14 6.69 -3.42
N SER A 107 -1.41 7.49 -2.61
CA SER A 107 -0.02 7.83 -2.91
C SER A 107 0.90 6.62 -2.78
N LEU A 108 0.67 5.76 -1.80
CA LEU A 108 1.44 4.52 -1.62
C LEU A 108 1.20 3.54 -2.77
N VAL A 109 -0.06 3.33 -3.18
CA VAL A 109 -0.39 2.49 -4.33
C VAL A 109 0.31 3.00 -5.58
N ARG A 110 0.28 4.33 -5.81
CA ARG A 110 0.97 4.94 -6.95
C ARG A 110 2.48 4.75 -6.93
N LEU A 111 3.12 4.80 -5.74
CA LEU A 111 4.56 4.52 -5.61
C LEU A 111 4.85 3.07 -6.00
N TYR A 112 4.04 2.12 -5.53
CA TYR A 112 4.17 0.71 -5.84
C TYR A 112 3.96 0.40 -7.33
N GLU A 113 2.98 1.05 -7.97
CA GLU A 113 2.74 0.91 -9.41
C GLU A 113 3.88 1.48 -10.28
N GLN A 114 4.60 2.48 -9.78
CA GLN A 114 5.72 3.10 -10.50
C GLN A 114 7.05 2.32 -10.40
N MET A 115 7.10 1.29 -9.56
CA MET A 115 8.28 0.43 -9.40
C MET A 115 8.40 -0.60 -10.52
N PRO A 116 9.64 -0.90 -10.97
CA PRO A 116 9.88 -1.99 -11.92
C PRO A 116 9.50 -3.36 -11.31
N GLU A 117 9.15 -4.32 -12.17
CA GLU A 117 9.09 -5.73 -11.77
C GLU A 117 10.49 -6.35 -11.91
N PRO A 118 10.96 -7.18 -10.96
CA PRO A 118 10.32 -7.69 -9.74
C PRO A 118 10.38 -6.70 -8.59
N LYS A 119 9.29 -6.60 -7.81
CA LYS A 119 9.20 -5.72 -6.64
C LYS A 119 8.72 -6.46 -5.41
N TYR A 120 9.23 -6.05 -4.24
CA TYR A 120 8.96 -6.69 -2.96
C TYR A 120 8.45 -5.70 -1.92
N VAL A 121 7.52 -6.15 -1.07
CA VAL A 121 6.89 -5.31 -0.04
C VAL A 121 7.11 -5.92 1.34
N ILE A 122 7.73 -5.16 2.25
CA ILE A 122 7.80 -5.49 3.67
C ILE A 122 6.83 -4.60 4.44
N ALA A 123 5.93 -5.22 5.21
CA ALA A 123 5.09 -4.54 6.20
C ALA A 123 5.86 -4.38 7.52
N MET A 124 6.32 -3.16 7.81
CA MET A 124 7.13 -2.87 8.99
C MET A 124 6.31 -2.21 10.09
N GLY A 125 6.17 -2.94 11.21
CA GLY A 125 5.56 -2.46 12.43
C GLY A 125 4.06 -2.77 12.53
N ALA A 126 3.53 -2.73 13.74
CA ALA A 126 2.15 -3.13 14.03
C ALA A 126 1.10 -2.33 13.22
N CYS A 127 1.39 -1.06 12.92
CA CYS A 127 0.50 -0.18 12.18
C CYS A 127 0.25 -0.65 10.73
N THR A 128 1.26 -1.18 10.04
CA THR A 128 1.10 -1.67 8.66
C THR A 128 0.56 -3.08 8.57
N ILE A 129 0.58 -3.86 9.66
CA ILE A 129 0.04 -5.23 9.65
C ILE A 129 -1.47 -5.19 9.91
N THR A 130 -1.89 -4.60 11.03
CA THR A 130 -3.31 -4.63 11.48
C THR A 130 -3.90 -3.24 11.75
N GLY A 131 -3.13 -2.18 11.57
CA GLY A 131 -3.44 -0.84 12.10
C GLY A 131 -2.86 -0.58 13.49
N GLY A 132 -2.31 -1.60 14.16
CA GLY A 132 -1.62 -1.47 15.45
C GLY A 132 -2.52 -0.84 16.53
N MET A 133 -1.99 0.12 17.29
CA MET A 133 -2.76 0.86 18.29
C MET A 133 -3.94 1.65 17.70
N PHE A 134 -3.88 1.99 16.41
CA PHE A 134 -4.94 2.71 15.71
C PHE A 134 -6.03 1.78 15.15
N SER A 135 -5.97 0.47 15.44
CA SER A 135 -6.95 -0.46 14.92
C SER A 135 -8.33 -0.31 15.59
N THR A 136 -8.45 0.22 16.80
CA THR A 136 -9.75 0.32 17.48
C THR A 136 -10.50 1.60 17.08
N ASP A 137 -9.93 2.77 17.40
CA ASP A 137 -10.70 4.03 17.43
C ASP A 137 -10.40 5.01 16.28
N SER A 138 -9.45 4.70 15.41
CA SER A 138 -9.05 5.63 14.35
C SER A 138 -9.96 5.53 13.12
N TYR A 139 -10.43 6.69 12.66
CA TYR A 139 -11.25 6.85 11.46
C TYR A 139 -10.44 7.02 10.17
N THR A 140 -9.15 7.39 10.27
CA THR A 140 -8.32 7.72 9.09
C THR A 140 -7.25 6.70 8.76
N THR A 141 -6.90 5.79 9.66
CA THR A 141 -5.79 4.86 9.40
C THR A 141 -6.26 3.65 8.62
N VAL A 142 -5.50 3.27 7.60
CA VAL A 142 -5.70 2.00 6.90
C VAL A 142 -5.33 0.87 7.88
N ARG A 143 -6.29 0.00 8.18
CA ARG A 143 -6.06 -1.19 9.01
C ARG A 143 -5.36 -2.27 8.19
N GLY A 144 -4.04 -2.16 8.06
CA GLY A 144 -3.19 -3.08 7.31
C GLY A 144 -2.90 -2.64 5.88
N VAL A 145 -1.63 -2.68 5.49
CA VAL A 145 -1.15 -2.27 4.16
C VAL A 145 -1.46 -3.30 3.08
N ASP A 146 -1.69 -4.55 3.49
CA ASP A 146 -2.10 -5.68 2.62
C ASP A 146 -3.42 -5.42 1.87
N LYS A 147 -4.23 -4.47 2.36
CA LYS A 147 -5.44 -4.01 1.67
C LYS A 147 -5.16 -3.15 0.44
N LEU A 148 -3.96 -2.60 0.34
CA LEU A 148 -3.56 -1.67 -0.71
C LEU A 148 -2.58 -2.30 -1.69
N ILE A 149 -1.56 -2.99 -1.16
CA ILE A 149 -0.48 -3.60 -1.93
C ILE A 149 -0.17 -4.99 -1.36
N PRO A 150 0.22 -5.97 -2.18
CA PRO A 150 0.49 -7.31 -1.71
C PRO A 150 1.75 -7.32 -0.85
N VAL A 151 1.65 -7.83 0.39
CA VAL A 151 2.78 -7.88 1.32
C VAL A 151 3.54 -9.21 1.20
N ASP A 152 4.86 -9.15 1.10
CA ASP A 152 5.71 -10.35 1.07
C ASP A 152 6.07 -10.86 2.45
N ILE A 153 6.41 -9.94 3.36
CA ILE A 153 6.86 -10.23 4.72
C ILE A 153 6.24 -9.25 5.71
N TYR A 154 5.80 -9.81 6.83
CA TYR A 154 5.30 -9.08 7.98
C TYR A 154 6.36 -9.02 9.07
N LEU A 155 6.67 -7.81 9.54
CA LEU A 155 7.61 -7.56 10.64
C LEU A 155 6.86 -6.90 11.81
N PRO A 156 6.51 -7.65 12.86
CA PRO A 156 5.84 -7.07 14.03
C PRO A 156 6.81 -6.22 14.87
N GLY A 157 6.28 -5.19 15.53
CA GLY A 157 7.03 -4.28 16.42
C GLY A 157 6.42 -2.89 16.50
N CYS A 158 6.75 -2.09 17.52
CA CYS A 158 6.25 -0.72 17.67
C CYS A 158 7.25 0.20 18.43
N PRO A 159 8.30 0.70 17.77
CA PRO A 159 8.83 0.25 16.48
C PRO A 159 9.66 -1.03 16.63
N PRO A 160 9.83 -1.85 15.57
CA PRO A 160 10.72 -3.00 15.62
C PRO A 160 12.17 -2.54 15.73
N LYS A 161 12.98 -3.25 16.52
CA LYS A 161 14.41 -2.95 16.65
C LYS A 161 15.14 -3.12 15.30
N PRO A 162 16.23 -2.38 15.05
CA PRO A 162 16.97 -2.46 13.79
C PRO A 162 17.43 -3.88 13.44
N GLU A 163 17.83 -4.69 14.43
CA GLU A 163 18.23 -6.08 14.22
C GLU A 163 17.08 -6.95 13.69
N ALA A 164 15.84 -6.67 14.11
CA ALA A 164 14.66 -7.38 13.63
C ALA A 164 14.33 -7.01 12.17
N ILE A 165 14.67 -5.80 11.73
CA ILE A 165 14.54 -5.39 10.33
C ILE A 165 15.53 -6.19 9.46
N ILE A 166 16.76 -6.36 9.92
CA ILE A 166 17.78 -7.18 9.25
C ILE A 166 17.33 -8.65 9.14
N ASP A 167 16.68 -9.19 10.18
CA ASP A 167 16.08 -10.53 10.13
C ASP A 167 14.96 -10.63 9.08
N ALA A 168 14.08 -9.61 9.00
CA ALA A 168 13.04 -9.57 7.97
C ALA A 168 13.63 -9.55 6.55
N ILE A 169 14.71 -8.81 6.33
CA ILE A 169 15.43 -8.80 5.03
C ILE A 169 16.07 -10.16 4.76
N THR A 170 16.63 -10.80 5.78
CA THR A 170 17.19 -12.16 5.65
C THR A 170 16.12 -13.17 5.26
N LYS A 171 14.91 -13.07 5.83
CA LYS A 171 13.75 -13.85 5.42
C LYS A 171 13.31 -13.51 3.99
N LEU A 172 13.37 -12.25 3.58
CA LEU A 172 13.05 -11.85 2.21
C LEU A 172 13.99 -12.50 1.21
N ARG A 173 15.29 -12.49 1.49
CA ARG A 173 16.31 -13.14 0.66
C ARG A 173 16.04 -14.64 0.50
N LYS A 174 15.64 -15.32 1.57
CA LYS A 174 15.23 -16.74 1.52
C LYS A 174 14.01 -16.95 0.63
N LYS A 175 13.02 -16.05 0.69
CA LYS A 175 11.84 -16.08 -0.19
C LYS A 175 12.23 -15.88 -1.66
N ILE A 176 13.09 -14.91 -1.97
CA ILE A 176 13.57 -14.62 -3.34
C ILE A 176 14.36 -15.80 -3.90
N ALA A 177 15.17 -16.47 -3.07
CA ALA A 177 15.93 -17.65 -3.48
C ALA A 177 15.04 -18.81 -3.95
N GLN A 178 13.82 -18.92 -3.39
CA GLN A 178 12.84 -19.97 -3.72
C GLN A 178 12.00 -19.67 -4.95
N GLU A 179 12.11 -18.47 -5.54
CA GLU A 179 11.33 -18.12 -6.73
C GLU A 179 11.81 -18.87 -7.98
N MET A 180 10.86 -19.40 -8.75
CA MET A 180 11.14 -19.97 -10.06
C MET A 180 10.89 -18.93 -11.17
N TYR A 181 11.76 -18.92 -12.18
CA TYR A 181 11.63 -18.01 -13.33
C TYR A 181 10.26 -18.09 -14.03
N ARG A 182 9.65 -19.28 -14.10
CA ARG A 182 8.35 -19.49 -14.77
C ARG A 182 7.19 -18.82 -14.04
N ASP A 183 7.22 -18.74 -12.72
CA ASP A 183 6.15 -18.13 -11.92
C ASP A 183 6.05 -16.62 -12.14
N LYS A 184 7.13 -15.98 -12.61
CA LYS A 184 7.17 -14.54 -12.90
C LYS A 184 6.21 -14.11 -14.02
N LYS A 185 5.79 -15.01 -14.91
CA LYS A 185 4.75 -14.69 -15.90
C LYS A 185 3.42 -14.30 -15.24
N LYS A 186 3.17 -14.73 -13.99
CA LYS A 186 1.96 -14.38 -13.21
C LYS A 186 1.98 -12.97 -12.62
N THR A 187 3.14 -12.31 -12.54
CA THR A 187 3.26 -11.00 -11.86
C THR A 187 2.64 -9.86 -12.66
N LYS A 188 2.46 -10.03 -13.99
CA LYS A 188 1.79 -9.04 -14.82
C LYS A 188 0.34 -8.86 -14.38
N GLN A 189 -0.02 -7.65 -14.00
CA GLN A 189 -1.39 -7.28 -13.65
C GLN A 189 -2.34 -7.55 -14.81
N ASP A 190 -3.36 -8.38 -14.58
CA ASP A 190 -4.43 -8.64 -15.54
C ASP A 190 -5.27 -7.38 -15.77
N LYS A 191 -5.34 -6.95 -17.02
CA LYS A 191 -6.07 -5.74 -17.42
C LYS A 191 -7.53 -6.07 -17.66
N LYS A 192 -8.37 -5.90 -16.63
CA LYS A 192 -9.83 -6.00 -16.73
C LYS A 192 -10.44 -4.60 -16.61
N TYR A 193 -10.70 -3.97 -17.75
CA TYR A 193 -11.29 -2.63 -17.80
C TYR A 193 -12.81 -2.73 -17.92
N PHE A 194 -13.52 -2.03 -17.04
CA PHE A 194 -14.97 -1.86 -17.11
C PHE A 194 -15.28 -0.36 -17.15
N THR A 195 -16.18 0.06 -18.04
CA THR A 195 -16.59 1.45 -18.20
C THR A 195 -18.07 1.59 -17.89
N LEU A 196 -18.42 2.47 -16.94
CA LEU A 196 -19.80 2.76 -16.56
C LEU A 196 -20.03 4.28 -16.59
N ASN A 197 -21.19 4.71 -17.09
CA ASN A 197 -21.62 6.10 -17.07
C ASN A 197 -22.16 6.45 -15.67
N HIS A 198 -21.78 7.61 -15.13
CA HIS A 198 -22.22 8.09 -13.82
C HIS A 198 -22.89 9.47 -13.91
N GLN A 199 -23.78 9.79 -12.98
CA GLN A 199 -24.51 11.06 -12.90
C GLN A 199 -24.00 11.98 -11.76
N PHE A 200 -22.73 11.85 -11.37
CA PHE A 200 -22.15 12.72 -10.33
C PHE A 200 -21.99 14.16 -10.81
N THR A 201 -22.21 15.12 -9.90
CA THR A 201 -21.95 16.53 -10.17
C THR A 201 -20.45 16.82 -10.13
N LEU A 202 -19.95 17.52 -11.16
CA LEU A 202 -18.56 17.96 -11.20
C LEU A 202 -18.39 19.15 -10.25
N LEU A 203 -17.59 18.98 -9.19
CA LEU A 203 -17.21 20.04 -8.28
C LEU A 203 -15.86 20.63 -8.67
N SER A 204 -15.69 21.94 -8.50
CA SER A 204 -14.40 22.61 -8.69
C SER A 204 -13.42 22.22 -7.59
N ASN A 205 -12.13 22.11 -7.93
CA ASN A 205 -11.10 21.73 -6.97
C ASN A 205 -10.87 22.87 -5.96
N SER A 206 -11.04 22.58 -4.67
CA SER A 206 -10.80 23.53 -3.57
C SER A 206 -9.31 23.81 -3.30
N ASN A 207 -8.41 22.95 -3.79
CA ASN A 207 -6.96 23.12 -3.65
C ASN A 207 -6.35 23.91 -4.82
N THR A 208 -7.02 24.96 -5.29
CA THR A 208 -6.38 25.91 -6.20
C THR A 208 -5.27 26.62 -5.43
N LYS A 209 -4.05 26.60 -5.97
CA LYS A 209 -2.87 27.23 -5.39
C LYS A 209 -2.95 28.76 -5.52
N THR A 210 -3.96 29.37 -4.92
CA THR A 210 -4.03 30.81 -4.72
C THR A 210 -3.56 31.09 -3.30
N ASN A 211 -2.25 31.32 -3.22
CA ASN A 211 -1.52 31.57 -2.00
C ASN A 211 -1.99 32.90 -1.38
N ARG A 212 -2.98 32.84 -0.47
CA ARG A 212 -3.49 33.84 0.52
C ARG A 212 -3.74 35.31 0.10
N ARG A 213 -3.29 35.79 -1.06
CA ARG A 213 -3.47 37.19 -1.53
C ARG A 213 -4.81 37.45 -2.22
N GLN A 214 -5.57 36.41 -2.59
CA GLN A 214 -6.87 36.59 -3.28
C GLN A 214 -8.10 36.46 -2.37
N LEU A 215 -7.98 35.87 -1.18
CA LEU A 215 -9.15 35.57 -0.34
C LEU A 215 -9.54 36.71 0.63
N SER A 216 -8.66 37.67 0.91
CA SER A 216 -9.01 38.80 1.80
C SER A 216 -9.92 39.83 1.13
N ASN A 217 -9.85 40.00 -0.19
CA ASN A 217 -10.58 41.07 -0.87
C ASN A 217 -12.05 40.69 -1.20
N GLN A 218 -12.38 39.40 -1.23
CA GLN A 218 -13.76 38.95 -1.48
C GLN A 218 -14.65 39.03 -0.24
N PHE A 219 -14.09 38.93 0.97
CA PHE A 219 -14.88 39.10 2.20
C PHE A 219 -15.33 40.54 2.41
N PHE A 220 -14.50 41.54 2.09
CA PHE A 220 -14.88 42.95 2.20
C PHE A 220 -15.93 43.37 1.15
N GLN A 221 -15.97 42.73 -0.01
CA GLN A 221 -16.88 43.12 -1.09
C GLN A 221 -18.32 42.60 -0.89
N PHE A 222 -18.51 41.59 -0.02
CA PHE A 222 -19.83 41.05 0.32
C PHE A 222 -20.56 41.89 1.38
N GLU A 223 -19.82 42.61 2.25
CA GLU A 223 -20.42 43.53 3.24
C GLU A 223 -20.93 44.84 2.62
N GLU A 224 -20.31 45.36 1.56
CA GLU A 224 -20.80 46.56 0.87
C GLU A 224 -22.04 46.27 0.02
N THR A 225 -22.09 45.12 -0.65
CA THR A 225 -23.21 44.72 -1.52
C THR A 225 -24.47 44.33 -0.74
N SER A 226 -24.32 43.79 0.47
CA SER A 226 -25.44 43.49 1.37
C SER A 226 -26.04 44.73 2.06
N LYS A 227 -25.23 45.78 2.30
CA LYS A 227 -25.74 47.08 2.76
C LYS A 227 -26.48 47.84 1.65
N PHE A 228 -25.97 47.81 0.42
CA PHE A 228 -26.61 48.50 -0.72
C PHE A 228 -27.94 47.86 -1.16
N SER A 229 -28.05 46.54 -1.08
CA SER A 229 -29.28 45.82 -1.45
C SER A 229 -30.40 45.95 -0.39
N SER A 230 -30.07 46.14 0.89
CA SER A 230 -31.07 46.39 1.94
C SER A 230 -31.64 47.82 1.91
N GLU A 231 -30.86 48.82 1.49
CA GLU A 231 -31.35 50.19 1.28
C GLU A 231 -32.36 50.29 0.12
N ILE A 232 -32.11 49.62 -1.01
CA ILE A 232 -33.00 49.64 -2.19
C ILE A 232 -34.35 48.94 -1.91
N THR A 233 -34.35 47.87 -1.10
CA THR A 233 -35.60 47.18 -0.71
C THR A 233 -36.46 48.01 0.26
N ASN A 234 -35.85 48.84 1.10
CA ASN A 234 -36.59 49.72 2.02
C ASN A 234 -37.17 50.95 1.30
N GLU A 235 -36.45 51.51 0.32
CA GLU A 235 -36.94 52.65 -0.47
C GLU A 235 -38.11 52.27 -1.41
N SER A 236 -38.09 51.06 -1.96
CA SER A 236 -39.14 50.56 -2.86
C SER A 236 -40.44 50.17 -2.13
N ASN A 237 -40.36 49.68 -0.89
CA ASN A 237 -41.53 49.42 -0.04
C ASN A 237 -42.14 50.71 0.53
N SER A 238 -41.34 51.75 0.80
CA SER A 238 -41.84 53.05 1.25
C SER A 238 -42.64 53.78 0.15
N ARG A 239 -42.24 53.66 -1.13
CA ARG A 239 -42.95 54.30 -2.26
C ARG A 239 -44.26 53.61 -2.66
N LYS A 240 -44.44 52.31 -2.36
CA LYS A 240 -45.69 51.58 -2.65
C LYS A 240 -46.84 51.88 -1.68
N ASN A 241 -46.54 52.34 -0.46
CA ASN A 241 -47.55 52.65 0.57
C ASN A 241 -47.98 54.12 0.59
N ARG A 242 -47.65 54.92 -0.43
CA ARG A 242 -47.92 56.37 -0.46
C ARG A 242 -48.78 56.85 -1.64
N ILE A 243 -49.40 55.94 -2.38
CA ILE A 243 -50.36 56.26 -3.45
C ILE A 243 -51.61 55.38 -3.26
N ILE A 244 -52.38 55.71 -2.23
CA ILE A 244 -53.85 55.59 -2.16
C ILE A 244 -54.33 56.95 -1.67
#